data_AF-A0A5M4D1E6-F1
#
_entry.id   AF-A0A5M4D1E6-F1
#
_cell.length_a   1.000
_cell.length_b   1.000
_cell.length_c   1.000
_cell.angle_alpha   90.00
_cell.angle_beta   90.00
_cell.angle_gamma   90.00
#
_symmetry.space_group_name_H-M   'P 1'
#
loop_
_entity.id
_entity.type
_entity.pdbx_description
1 polymer ?
#
loop_
_entity_poly.entity_id
_entity_poly.type
_entity_poly.pdbx_seq_one_letter_code
_entity_poly.pdbx_strand_id
1 'polypeptide(L)'
;MWSSAAPIDVRAACVAHLLDDPDAAGQMDARAMANLMLPTERSRTVVSVIAARAGQYGWKEMTSALVRSYARPVEGVEDDQRAERVALMQLHPDRPLAEVLFEVFLDPGYEDTPAELRLNQRTRADVWDLLGRVDESGALRRGLIQRAQAGDVPDSTRASVRALQRALENLSVVPRTGDELRWIESLNNGSAENERWWSQASGAVSALSGDRGAGLEMRHIEPIRWASQHRPELLARSREELLDELSRAVEGRTHVKRTAEQRVLDQPRRERLSDWAAQLTWSDLVAIHVIDIASRDPGVVKRLYEQVDIDRQDRTTEYGGVIEPSEGSSFRILLFRPRVRDRNSDTEFVASEDMIRYADRALAFYHQHVQSGAESKHAGPSEADLVYAARSGRSCVVFTAVGKSGLNVDYYQPNGVVIDLGTVGDAEP
;
A
#
# COMPACT_ATOMS: atom_id res chain seq x y z
N MET A 1 15.57 34.19 9.44
CA MET A 1 15.04 34.20 8.06
C MET A 1 14.77 32.81 7.48
N TRP A 2 15.41 31.74 7.98
CA TRP A 2 15.20 30.35 7.52
C TRP A 2 13.98 29.60 8.09
N SER A 3 13.14 30.28 8.86
CA SER A 3 11.98 29.62 9.49
C SER A 3 10.92 29.31 8.46
N SER A 4 10.20 28.20 8.64
CA SER A 4 8.97 27.89 7.88
C SER A 4 7.90 28.98 8.00
N ALA A 5 8.00 29.84 9.03
CA ALA A 5 7.12 30.99 9.24
C ALA A 5 7.46 32.23 8.38
N ALA A 6 8.60 32.25 7.67
CA ALA A 6 8.95 33.37 6.80
C ALA A 6 8.12 33.36 5.50
N PRO A 7 7.81 34.54 4.91
CA PRO A 7 7.07 34.62 3.64
C PRO A 7 7.73 33.79 2.55
N ILE A 8 6.90 33.11 1.75
CA ILE A 8 7.39 32.08 0.84
C ILE A 8 8.34 32.62 -0.22
N ASP A 9 8.05 33.80 -0.75
CA ASP A 9 8.88 34.46 -1.77
C ASP A 9 10.24 34.86 -1.21
N VAL A 10 10.30 35.25 0.07
CA VAL A 10 11.56 35.56 0.75
C VAL A 10 12.39 34.29 0.93
N ARG A 11 11.76 33.19 1.37
CA ARG A 11 12.47 31.90 1.50
C ARG A 11 13.01 31.43 0.16
N ALA A 12 12.19 31.49 -0.90
CA ALA A 12 12.59 31.09 -2.24
C ALA A 12 13.74 31.95 -2.78
N ALA A 13 13.69 33.28 -2.57
CA ALA A 13 14.75 34.19 -2.96
C ALA A 13 16.06 33.95 -2.18
N CYS A 14 15.98 33.72 -0.87
CA CYS A 14 17.16 33.36 -0.07
C CYS A 14 17.79 32.06 -0.57
N VAL A 15 17.00 31.00 -0.78
CA VAL A 15 17.49 29.72 -1.29
C VAL A 15 18.14 29.89 -2.67
N ALA A 16 17.51 30.63 -3.57
CA ALA A 16 18.09 30.94 -4.87
C ALA A 16 19.45 31.65 -4.72
N HIS A 17 19.52 32.69 -3.88
CA HIS A 17 20.74 33.46 -3.69
C HIS A 17 21.92 32.62 -3.17
N LEU A 18 21.65 31.67 -2.27
CA LEU A 18 22.68 30.77 -1.73
C LEU A 18 23.13 29.73 -2.75
N LEU A 19 22.19 29.19 -3.54
CA LEU A 19 22.51 28.23 -4.58
C LEU A 19 23.29 28.87 -5.74
N ASP A 20 23.08 30.17 -5.94
CA ASP A 20 23.75 31.00 -6.94
C ASP A 20 24.98 31.74 -6.34
N ASP A 21 25.50 31.31 -5.19
CA ASP A 21 26.70 31.89 -4.56
C ASP A 21 27.92 31.74 -5.51
N PRO A 22 28.61 32.85 -5.88
CA PRO A 22 29.78 32.78 -6.73
C PRO A 22 31.01 32.15 -6.05
N ASP A 23 31.04 32.09 -4.71
CA ASP A 23 32.09 31.40 -3.97
C ASP A 23 31.88 29.88 -4.01
N ALA A 24 32.93 29.15 -4.38
CA ALA A 24 32.85 27.70 -4.54
C ALA A 24 32.56 26.98 -3.21
N ALA A 25 33.10 27.47 -2.09
CA ALA A 25 32.84 26.87 -0.78
C ALA A 25 31.39 27.16 -0.32
N GLY A 26 30.92 28.40 -0.51
CA GLY A 26 29.52 28.78 -0.30
C GLY A 26 28.55 27.93 -1.12
N GLN A 27 28.84 27.73 -2.40
CA GLN A 27 28.01 26.89 -3.28
C GLN A 27 28.03 25.41 -2.87
N MET A 28 29.18 24.88 -2.44
CA MET A 28 29.26 23.51 -1.91
C MET A 28 28.39 23.33 -0.66
N ASP A 29 28.45 24.27 0.28
CA ASP A 29 27.63 24.23 1.50
C ASP A 29 26.14 24.37 1.17
N ALA A 30 25.78 25.31 0.29
CA ALA A 30 24.41 25.49 -0.17
C ALA A 30 23.83 24.24 -0.85
N ARG A 31 24.63 23.54 -1.65
CA ARG A 31 24.24 22.25 -2.27
C ARG A 31 24.05 21.15 -1.24
N ALA A 32 24.97 21.01 -0.28
CA ALA A 32 24.85 20.02 0.79
C ALA A 32 23.58 20.26 1.62
N MET A 33 23.30 21.52 1.97
CA MET A 33 22.06 21.91 2.63
C MET A 33 20.83 21.60 1.77
N ALA A 34 20.83 21.97 0.49
CA ALA A 34 19.71 21.71 -0.41
C ALA A 34 19.43 20.21 -0.55
N ASN A 35 20.48 19.39 -0.62
CA ASN A 35 20.38 17.93 -0.69
C ASN A 35 19.69 17.33 0.56
N LEU A 36 19.98 17.88 1.74
CA LEU A 36 19.33 17.48 3.01
C LEU A 36 17.89 18.01 3.12
N MET A 37 17.64 19.22 2.63
CA MET A 37 16.35 19.90 2.78
C MET A 37 15.29 19.37 1.81
N LEU A 38 15.67 19.11 0.56
CA LEU A 38 14.76 18.81 -0.55
C LEU A 38 13.77 17.65 -0.25
N PRO A 39 14.16 16.50 0.32
CA PRO A 39 13.24 15.40 0.60
C PRO A 39 12.13 15.75 1.61
N THR A 40 12.31 16.80 2.41
CA THR A 40 11.39 17.16 3.51
C THR A 40 10.74 18.53 3.34
N GLU A 41 11.22 19.35 2.40
CA GLU A 41 10.65 20.66 2.10
C GLU A 41 9.19 20.54 1.64
N ARG A 42 8.29 21.31 2.25
CA ARG A 42 6.85 21.28 1.94
C ARG A 42 6.46 22.32 0.91
N SER A 43 7.23 23.41 0.79
CA SER A 43 7.00 24.44 -0.20
C SER A 43 7.34 23.96 -1.61
N ARG A 44 6.32 23.92 -2.47
CA ARG A 44 6.49 23.64 -3.90
C ARG A 44 7.34 24.69 -4.61
N THR A 45 7.25 25.96 -4.19
CA THR A 45 8.08 27.04 -4.73
C THR A 45 9.55 26.81 -4.43
N VAL A 46 9.89 26.48 -3.18
CA VAL A 46 11.29 26.21 -2.78
C VAL A 46 11.82 24.95 -3.45
N VAL A 47 11.02 23.87 -3.49
CA VAL A 47 11.37 22.64 -4.21
C VAL A 47 11.67 22.93 -5.68
N SER A 48 10.84 23.74 -6.34
CA SER A 48 11.02 24.09 -7.75
C SER A 48 12.29 24.92 -7.98
N VAL A 49 12.62 25.84 -7.07
CA VAL A 49 13.88 26.59 -7.12
C VAL A 49 15.08 25.65 -7.05
N ILE A 50 15.11 24.76 -6.05
CA ILE A 50 16.22 23.81 -5.86
C ILE A 50 16.35 22.88 -7.06
N ALA A 51 15.24 22.27 -7.50
CA ALA A 51 15.23 21.34 -8.62
C ALA A 51 15.71 22.00 -9.91
N ALA A 52 15.24 23.22 -10.20
CA ALA A 52 15.68 23.96 -11.38
C ALA A 52 17.18 24.23 -11.39
N ARG A 53 17.78 24.64 -10.25
CA ARG A 53 19.24 24.85 -10.16
C ARG A 53 20.01 23.54 -10.29
N ALA A 54 19.55 22.48 -9.64
CA ALA A 54 20.17 21.17 -9.76
C ALA A 54 20.25 20.71 -11.23
N GLY A 55 19.14 20.82 -11.97
CA GLY A 55 19.09 20.51 -13.39
C GLY A 55 19.96 21.44 -14.25
N GLN A 56 19.87 22.76 -14.04
CA GLN A 56 20.61 23.77 -14.81
C GLN A 56 22.13 23.65 -14.64
N TYR A 57 22.61 23.39 -13.43
CA TYR A 57 24.05 23.31 -13.13
C TYR A 57 24.61 21.89 -13.17
N GLY A 58 23.79 20.87 -13.46
CA GLY A 58 24.26 19.50 -13.62
C GLY A 58 24.64 18.80 -12.31
N TRP A 59 24.01 19.14 -11.18
CA TRP A 59 24.31 18.60 -9.85
C TRP A 59 23.78 17.17 -9.67
N LYS A 60 24.45 16.20 -10.28
CA LYS A 60 24.08 14.77 -10.26
C LYS A 60 24.04 14.18 -8.85
N GLU A 61 24.83 14.72 -7.92
CA GLU A 61 24.80 14.34 -6.50
C GLU A 61 23.43 14.54 -5.83
N MET A 62 22.55 15.37 -6.42
CA MET A 62 21.20 15.61 -5.90
C MET A 62 20.16 14.61 -6.40
N THR A 63 20.55 13.64 -7.24
CA THR A 63 19.61 12.69 -7.87
C THR A 63 18.76 11.97 -6.82
N SER A 64 19.36 11.40 -5.77
CA SER A 64 18.61 10.69 -4.72
C SER A 64 17.64 11.61 -3.96
N ALA A 65 18.05 12.85 -3.65
CA ALA A 65 17.18 13.80 -2.96
C ALA A 65 16.00 14.27 -3.83
N LEU A 66 16.23 14.46 -5.14
CA LEU A 66 15.20 14.78 -6.11
C LEU A 66 14.17 13.64 -6.20
N VAL A 67 14.64 12.40 -6.30
CA VAL A 67 13.77 11.21 -6.35
C VAL A 67 12.91 11.11 -5.09
N ARG A 68 13.50 11.27 -3.90
CA ARG A 68 12.74 11.24 -2.64
C ARG A 68 11.72 12.36 -2.53
N SER A 69 12.06 13.58 -2.99
CA SER A 69 11.07 14.67 -3.04
C SER A 69 9.94 14.37 -4.03
N TYR A 70 10.28 13.80 -5.18
CA TYR A 70 9.34 13.49 -6.24
C TYR A 70 8.38 12.35 -5.85
N ALA A 71 8.88 11.33 -5.15
CA ALA A 71 8.08 10.22 -4.64
C ALA A 71 6.92 10.66 -3.74
N ARG A 72 7.03 11.82 -3.08
CA ARG A 72 5.92 12.35 -2.27
C ARG A 72 4.76 12.81 -3.18
N PRO A 73 3.55 12.27 -2.98
CA PRO A 73 2.37 12.74 -3.72
C PRO A 73 2.13 14.22 -3.40
N VAL A 74 1.72 14.98 -4.41
CA VAL A 74 1.30 16.38 -4.26
C VAL A 74 -0.09 16.49 -4.85
N GLU A 75 -1.04 16.87 -4.01
CA GLU A 75 -2.44 17.04 -4.41
C GLU A 75 -2.55 18.08 -5.54
N GLY A 76 -3.31 17.72 -6.58
CA GLY A 76 -3.59 18.60 -7.72
C GLY A 76 -2.42 18.89 -8.65
N VAL A 77 -1.29 18.16 -8.53
CA VAL A 77 -0.15 18.29 -9.44
C VAL A 77 0.23 16.93 -10.01
N GLU A 78 0.00 16.76 -11.31
CA GLU A 78 0.37 15.57 -12.05
C GLU A 78 1.89 15.34 -12.04
N ASP A 79 2.30 14.07 -12.01
CA ASP A 79 3.71 13.68 -11.91
C ASP A 79 4.55 14.22 -13.09
N ASP A 80 3.96 14.32 -14.28
CA ASP A 80 4.65 14.82 -15.49
C ASP A 80 5.00 16.31 -15.45
N GLN A 81 4.29 17.10 -14.63
CA GLN A 81 4.46 18.54 -14.43
C GLN A 81 5.44 18.88 -13.28
N ARG A 82 5.90 17.88 -12.53
CA ARG A 82 6.75 18.08 -11.35
C ARG A 82 8.13 18.63 -11.72
N ALA A 83 8.56 19.70 -11.04
CA ALA A 83 9.89 20.29 -11.24
C ALA A 83 11.03 19.29 -10.97
N GLU A 84 10.83 18.36 -10.04
CA GLU A 84 11.80 17.29 -9.77
C GLU A 84 12.00 16.38 -10.99
N ARG A 85 10.91 16.05 -11.71
CA ARG A 85 10.97 15.26 -12.94
C ARG A 85 11.77 15.98 -14.02
N VAL A 86 11.49 17.26 -14.22
CA VAL A 86 12.21 18.10 -15.19
C VAL A 86 13.71 18.13 -14.88
N ALA A 87 14.07 18.34 -13.61
CA ALA A 87 15.46 18.32 -13.17
C ALA A 87 16.13 16.97 -13.40
N LEU A 88 15.47 15.85 -13.06
CA LEU A 88 16.00 14.50 -13.29
C LEU A 88 16.26 14.23 -14.78
N MET A 89 15.36 14.66 -15.66
CA MET A 89 15.54 14.53 -17.11
C MET A 89 16.66 15.43 -17.65
N GLN A 90 16.90 16.60 -17.05
CA GLN A 90 18.03 17.46 -17.40
C GLN A 90 19.37 16.88 -16.93
N LEU A 91 19.41 16.27 -15.75
CA LEU A 91 20.60 15.63 -15.19
C LEU A 91 21.01 14.36 -15.96
N HIS A 92 20.03 13.66 -16.53
CA HIS A 92 20.21 12.37 -17.20
C HIS A 92 19.49 12.34 -18.57
N PRO A 93 19.91 13.20 -19.53
CA PRO A 93 19.14 13.42 -20.78
C PRO A 93 19.12 12.21 -21.71
N ASP A 94 20.14 11.36 -21.66
CA ASP A 94 20.30 10.22 -22.56
C ASP A 94 19.63 8.94 -22.04
N ARG A 95 18.87 9.03 -20.94
CA ARG A 95 18.34 7.85 -20.23
C ARG A 95 16.86 8.00 -19.92
N PRO A 96 16.08 6.91 -20.06
CA PRO A 96 14.70 6.89 -19.57
C PRO A 96 14.67 7.12 -18.05
N LEU A 97 13.70 7.92 -17.60
CA LEU A 97 13.52 8.23 -16.18
C LEU A 97 13.44 6.95 -15.32
N ALA A 98 12.72 5.93 -15.77
CA ALA A 98 12.58 4.66 -15.03
C ALA A 98 13.94 3.96 -14.77
N GLU A 99 14.91 4.09 -15.69
CA GLU A 99 16.26 3.53 -15.49
C GLU A 99 17.05 4.34 -14.46
N VAL A 100 16.92 5.66 -14.48
CA VAL A 100 17.53 6.55 -13.47
C VAL A 100 16.96 6.24 -12.08
N LEU A 101 15.64 6.07 -11.99
CA LEU A 101 14.98 5.67 -10.74
C LEU A 101 15.50 4.31 -10.26
N PHE A 102 15.55 3.30 -11.14
CA PHE A 102 16.02 1.98 -10.75
C PHE A 102 17.50 1.97 -10.33
N GLU A 103 18.35 2.80 -10.92
CA GLU A 103 19.72 2.99 -10.45
C GLU A 103 19.76 3.55 -9.02
N VAL A 104 18.95 4.55 -8.70
CA VAL A 104 18.82 5.07 -7.33
C VAL A 104 18.28 4.01 -6.37
N PHE A 105 17.43 3.09 -6.84
CA PHE A 105 17.03 1.93 -6.04
C PHE A 105 18.20 0.98 -5.76
N LEU A 106 19.03 0.70 -6.77
CA LEU A 106 20.21 -0.17 -6.63
C LEU A 106 21.26 0.45 -5.73
N ASP A 107 21.49 1.75 -5.85
CA ASP A 107 22.45 2.51 -5.05
C ASP A 107 21.89 3.90 -4.67
N PRO A 108 21.26 4.04 -3.49
CA PRO A 108 20.75 5.33 -3.04
C PRO A 108 21.83 6.36 -2.67
N GLY A 109 23.09 5.93 -2.47
CA GLY A 109 24.21 6.84 -2.18
C GLY A 109 24.26 7.44 -0.77
N TYR A 110 23.69 6.80 0.26
CA TYR A 110 23.74 7.28 1.66
C TYR A 110 24.61 6.42 2.59
N GLU A 111 25.76 5.93 2.12
CA GLU A 111 26.65 5.06 2.93
C GLU A 111 27.23 5.75 4.17
N ASP A 112 27.51 7.05 4.11
CA ASP A 112 28.06 7.83 5.22
C ASP A 112 27.02 8.28 6.26
N THR A 113 25.76 7.83 6.12
CA THR A 113 24.68 8.26 7.01
C THR A 113 24.47 7.29 8.17
N PRO A 114 24.15 7.78 9.38
CA PRO A 114 23.89 6.91 10.53
C PRO A 114 22.85 5.84 10.21
N ALA A 115 23.16 4.57 10.51
CA ALA A 115 22.34 3.42 10.16
C ALA A 115 20.91 3.51 10.74
N GLU A 116 20.74 4.20 11.87
CA GLU A 116 19.46 4.43 12.55
C GLU A 116 18.49 5.26 11.69
N LEU A 117 19.00 6.11 10.80
CA LEU A 117 18.18 6.92 9.90
C LEU A 117 17.57 6.08 8.77
N ARG A 118 18.17 4.92 8.46
CA ARG A 118 17.69 3.97 7.44
C ARG A 118 17.42 4.62 6.09
N LEU A 119 18.23 5.62 5.71
CA LEU A 119 17.98 6.44 4.51
C LEU A 119 18.04 5.61 3.24
N ASN A 120 18.96 4.64 3.14
CA ASN A 120 18.99 3.72 2.00
C ASN A 120 17.69 2.92 1.86
N GLN A 121 17.16 2.33 2.95
CA GLN A 121 15.90 1.57 2.85
C GLN A 121 14.69 2.47 2.56
N ARG A 122 14.64 3.67 3.15
CA ARG A 122 13.57 4.64 2.88
C ARG A 122 13.59 5.10 1.42
N THR A 123 14.78 5.41 0.89
CA THR A 123 14.94 5.83 -0.51
C THR A 123 14.53 4.73 -1.47
N ARG A 124 14.86 3.47 -1.19
CA ARG A 124 14.39 2.35 -2.03
C ARG A 124 12.87 2.24 -2.07
N ALA A 125 12.21 2.42 -0.93
CA ALA A 125 10.75 2.45 -0.89
C ALA A 125 10.18 3.65 -1.66
N ASP A 126 10.72 4.86 -1.45
CA ASP A 126 10.33 6.10 -2.15
C ASP A 126 10.48 5.93 -3.68
N VAL A 127 11.60 5.36 -4.13
CA VAL A 127 11.86 5.04 -5.54
C VAL A 127 10.82 4.07 -6.07
N TRP A 128 10.49 3.03 -5.30
CA TRP A 128 9.56 1.99 -5.73
C TRP A 128 8.12 2.52 -5.86
N ASP A 129 7.69 3.38 -4.92
CA ASP A 129 6.43 4.12 -5.02
C ASP A 129 6.38 4.96 -6.29
N LEU A 130 7.45 5.72 -6.56
CA LEU A 130 7.53 6.56 -7.75
C LEU A 130 7.53 5.74 -9.04
N LEU A 131 8.31 4.64 -9.10
CA LEU A 131 8.27 3.69 -10.20
C LEU A 131 6.86 3.13 -10.43
N GLY A 132 6.11 2.90 -9.34
CA GLY A 132 4.72 2.49 -9.39
C GLY A 132 3.79 3.47 -10.10
N ARG A 133 4.03 4.78 -9.94
CA ARG A 133 3.24 5.83 -10.60
C ARG A 133 3.65 6.08 -12.05
N VAL A 134 4.95 6.02 -12.35
CA VAL A 134 5.44 6.22 -13.74
C VAL A 134 5.27 4.97 -14.62
N ASP A 135 5.07 3.79 -14.03
CA ASP A 135 4.83 2.51 -14.70
C ASP A 135 3.65 1.77 -14.06
N GLU A 136 2.44 2.28 -14.30
CA GLU A 136 1.19 1.70 -13.78
C GLU A 136 1.01 0.24 -14.19
N SER A 137 1.44 -0.11 -15.41
CA SER A 137 1.35 -1.48 -15.95
C SER A 137 2.31 -2.48 -15.29
N GLY A 138 3.40 -1.97 -14.69
CA GLY A 138 4.52 -2.76 -14.19
C GLY A 138 5.42 -3.34 -15.30
N ALA A 139 5.19 -3.04 -16.57
CA ALA A 139 5.97 -3.60 -17.69
C ALA A 139 7.44 -3.16 -17.64
N LEU A 140 7.69 -1.88 -17.34
CA LEU A 140 9.07 -1.37 -17.21
C LEU A 140 9.76 -2.01 -16.00
N ARG A 141 9.08 -2.08 -14.86
CA ARG A 141 9.60 -2.72 -13.64
C ARG A 141 9.92 -4.20 -13.84
N ARG A 142 9.06 -4.96 -14.53
CA ARG A 142 9.36 -6.36 -14.91
C ARG A 142 10.68 -6.45 -15.69
N GLY A 143 10.83 -5.61 -16.71
CA GLY A 143 12.07 -5.57 -17.50
C GLY A 143 13.30 -5.20 -16.68
N LEU A 144 13.19 -4.23 -15.77
CA LEU A 144 14.29 -3.83 -14.88
C LEU A 144 14.69 -4.95 -13.93
N ILE A 145 13.72 -5.63 -13.31
CA ILE A 145 13.95 -6.79 -12.42
C ILE A 145 14.64 -7.94 -13.16
N GLN A 146 14.19 -8.25 -14.37
CA GLN A 146 14.75 -9.33 -15.20
C GLN A 146 16.18 -9.04 -15.67
N ARG A 147 16.51 -7.77 -15.94
CA ARG A 147 17.85 -7.37 -16.37
C ARG A 147 18.85 -7.27 -15.21
N ALA A 148 18.40 -7.12 -13.97
CA ALA A 148 19.26 -6.97 -12.81
C ALA A 148 20.06 -8.26 -12.52
N GLN A 149 21.30 -8.33 -13.04
CA GLN A 149 22.18 -9.48 -12.83
C GLN A 149 22.88 -9.39 -11.47
N ALA A 150 23.11 -10.54 -10.83
CA ALA A 150 23.68 -10.58 -9.48
C ALA A 150 25.06 -9.92 -9.35
N GLY A 151 25.84 -9.87 -10.43
CA GLY A 151 27.17 -9.24 -10.48
C GLY A 151 27.13 -7.70 -10.56
N ASP A 152 26.04 -7.13 -11.08
CA ASP A 152 25.89 -5.67 -11.29
C ASP A 152 25.12 -5.00 -10.14
N VAL A 153 24.61 -5.79 -9.18
CA VAL A 153 23.81 -5.32 -8.06
C VAL A 153 24.69 -5.19 -6.81
N PRO A 154 24.77 -3.99 -6.19
CA PRO A 154 25.48 -3.78 -4.93
C PRO A 154 25.03 -4.76 -3.83
N ASP A 155 25.96 -5.19 -2.99
CA ASP A 155 25.70 -6.12 -1.87
C ASP A 155 24.53 -5.63 -0.99
N SER A 156 24.45 -4.32 -0.77
CA SER A 156 23.43 -3.67 0.06
C SER A 156 21.99 -3.76 -0.50
N THR A 157 21.82 -4.06 -1.79
CA THR A 157 20.51 -4.16 -2.47
C THR A 157 20.23 -5.55 -3.02
N ARG A 158 21.23 -6.45 -3.00
CA ARG A 158 21.10 -7.81 -3.56
C ARG A 158 19.94 -8.61 -2.99
N ALA A 159 19.65 -8.46 -1.69
CA ALA A 159 18.52 -9.14 -1.05
C ALA A 159 17.16 -8.67 -1.62
N SER A 160 17.00 -7.37 -1.80
CA SER A 160 15.79 -6.75 -2.37
C SER A 160 15.56 -7.19 -3.82
N VAL A 161 16.62 -7.16 -4.65
CA VAL A 161 16.52 -7.62 -6.05
C VAL A 161 16.16 -9.10 -6.12
N ARG A 162 16.77 -9.96 -5.28
CA ARG A 162 16.42 -11.38 -5.21
C ARG A 162 14.97 -11.61 -4.79
N ALA A 163 14.45 -10.84 -3.84
CA ALA A 163 13.05 -10.93 -3.43
C ALA A 163 12.10 -10.58 -4.59
N LEU A 164 12.41 -9.52 -5.34
CA LEU A 164 11.66 -9.10 -6.52
C LEU A 164 11.71 -10.14 -7.65
N GLN A 165 12.87 -10.70 -7.93
CA GLN A 165 13.04 -11.77 -8.93
C GLN A 165 12.25 -13.01 -8.54
N ARG A 166 12.38 -13.45 -7.28
CA ARG A 166 11.63 -14.60 -6.76
C ARG A 166 10.11 -14.40 -6.85
N ALA A 167 9.61 -13.19 -6.58
CA ALA A 167 8.19 -12.88 -6.70
C ALA A 167 7.70 -12.89 -8.16
N LEU A 168 8.49 -12.31 -9.06
CA LEU A 168 8.17 -12.31 -10.48
C LEU A 168 8.16 -13.73 -11.06
N GLU A 169 9.17 -14.54 -10.74
CA GLU A 169 9.32 -15.90 -11.27
C GLU A 169 8.31 -16.88 -10.69
N ASN A 170 8.10 -16.85 -9.37
CA ASN A 170 7.33 -17.88 -8.68
C ASN A 170 5.87 -17.51 -8.45
N LEU A 171 5.54 -16.22 -8.42
CA LEU A 171 4.19 -15.72 -8.12
C LEU A 171 3.62 -14.87 -9.27
N SER A 172 4.39 -14.56 -10.31
CA SER A 172 3.98 -13.69 -11.42
C SER A 172 3.57 -12.25 -11.02
N VAL A 173 3.99 -11.81 -9.83
CA VAL A 173 3.66 -10.48 -9.27
C VAL A 173 4.84 -9.53 -9.34
N VAL A 174 4.53 -8.23 -9.45
CA VAL A 174 5.49 -7.15 -9.21
C VAL A 174 4.90 -6.23 -8.15
N PRO A 175 5.57 -6.05 -6.99
CA PRO A 175 5.11 -5.13 -5.96
C PRO A 175 4.83 -3.74 -6.52
N ARG A 176 3.69 -3.16 -6.18
CA ARG A 176 3.28 -1.85 -6.72
C ARG A 176 3.85 -0.67 -5.96
N THR A 177 3.98 -0.81 -4.64
CA THR A 177 4.36 0.25 -3.70
C THR A 177 5.59 -0.14 -2.88
N GLY A 178 6.17 0.84 -2.19
CA GLY A 178 7.24 0.63 -1.22
C GLY A 178 6.81 -0.23 -0.03
N ASP A 179 5.52 -0.25 0.32
CA ASP A 179 4.98 -1.13 1.36
C ASP A 179 4.94 -2.59 0.86
N GLU A 180 4.51 -2.83 -0.40
CA GLU A 180 4.55 -4.16 -1.01
C GLU A 180 5.98 -4.65 -1.24
N LEU A 181 6.94 -3.76 -1.55
CA LEU A 181 8.36 -4.10 -1.61
C LEU A 181 8.84 -4.63 -0.26
N ARG A 182 8.53 -3.93 0.83
CA ARG A 182 8.91 -4.41 2.18
C ARG A 182 8.21 -5.71 2.55
N TRP A 183 6.97 -5.90 2.11
CA TRP A 183 6.25 -7.15 2.29
C TRP A 183 6.99 -8.32 1.60
N ILE A 184 7.40 -8.16 0.34
CA ILE A 184 8.10 -9.24 -0.36
C ILE A 184 9.50 -9.51 0.21
N GLU A 185 10.19 -8.47 0.65
CA GLU A 185 11.47 -8.61 1.36
C GLU A 185 11.32 -9.41 2.65
N SER A 186 10.25 -9.14 3.43
CA SER A 186 9.97 -9.85 4.68
C SER A 186 9.61 -11.31 4.44
N LEU A 187 8.81 -11.60 3.39
CA LEU A 187 8.54 -12.96 2.92
C LEU A 187 9.82 -13.70 2.47
N ASN A 188 10.84 -12.98 2.00
CA ASN A 188 12.09 -13.57 1.53
C ASN A 188 13.19 -13.68 2.61
N ASN A 189 12.80 -13.67 3.89
CA ASN A 189 13.74 -13.74 5.02
C ASN A 189 14.37 -15.13 5.28
N GLY A 190 13.98 -16.17 4.53
CA GLY A 190 14.53 -17.53 4.65
C GLY A 190 14.06 -18.33 5.86
N SER A 191 13.06 -17.86 6.62
CA SER A 191 12.45 -18.66 7.69
C SER A 191 11.74 -19.89 7.12
N ALA A 192 11.78 -21.02 7.84
CA ALA A 192 11.14 -22.28 7.40
C ALA A 192 9.64 -22.10 7.12
N GLU A 193 9.02 -21.23 7.91
CA GLU A 193 7.63 -20.84 7.81
C GLU A 193 7.30 -20.08 6.51
N ASN A 194 8.17 -19.17 6.08
CA ASN A 194 8.03 -18.47 4.80
C ASN A 194 8.42 -19.37 3.63
N GLU A 195 9.42 -20.24 3.77
CA GLU A 195 9.80 -21.19 2.71
C GLU A 195 8.67 -22.19 2.40
N ARG A 196 7.97 -22.67 3.45
CA ARG A 196 6.77 -23.48 3.27
C ARG A 196 5.66 -22.71 2.55
N TRP A 197 5.44 -21.46 2.96
CA TRP A 197 4.45 -20.59 2.30
C TRP A 197 4.79 -20.38 0.83
N TRP A 198 6.05 -20.07 0.50
CA TRP A 198 6.53 -19.88 -0.88
C TRP A 198 6.32 -21.12 -1.73
N SER A 199 6.65 -22.30 -1.22
CA SER A 199 6.44 -23.55 -1.95
C SER A 199 4.96 -23.79 -2.28
N GLN A 200 4.07 -23.55 -1.32
CA GLN A 200 2.63 -23.71 -1.52
C GLN A 200 2.04 -22.65 -2.46
N ALA A 201 2.41 -21.38 -2.26
CA ALA A 201 1.93 -20.26 -3.05
C ALA A 201 2.40 -20.37 -4.51
N SER A 202 3.69 -20.69 -4.71
CA SER A 202 4.24 -20.90 -6.05
C SER A 202 3.61 -22.09 -6.77
N GLY A 203 3.40 -23.21 -6.07
CA GLY A 203 2.70 -24.35 -6.64
C GLY A 203 1.28 -24.00 -7.06
N ALA A 204 0.54 -23.25 -6.22
CA ALA A 204 -0.81 -22.80 -6.54
C ALA A 204 -0.85 -21.86 -7.76
N VAL A 205 0.06 -20.89 -7.83
CA VAL A 205 0.16 -19.95 -8.97
C VAL A 205 0.56 -20.67 -10.25
N SER A 206 1.53 -21.59 -10.20
CA SER A 206 1.98 -22.37 -11.37
C SER A 206 0.90 -23.29 -11.94
N ALA A 207 -0.08 -23.69 -11.12
CA ALA A 207 -1.19 -24.53 -11.53
C ALA A 207 -2.33 -23.74 -12.20
N LEU A 208 -2.27 -22.40 -12.17
CA LEU A 208 -3.24 -21.55 -12.87
C LEU A 208 -3.07 -21.71 -14.38
N SER A 209 -4.18 -21.93 -15.08
CA SER A 209 -4.22 -22.11 -16.53
C SER A 209 -4.79 -20.88 -17.24
N GLY A 210 -4.36 -20.68 -18.50
CA GLY A 210 -4.83 -19.57 -19.34
C GLY A 210 -4.49 -18.20 -18.75
N ASP A 211 -5.40 -17.24 -18.92
CA ASP A 211 -5.19 -15.86 -18.50
C ASP A 211 -5.39 -15.61 -16.99
N ARG A 212 -5.65 -16.64 -16.19
CA ARG A 212 -5.90 -16.52 -14.73
C ARG A 212 -4.67 -16.06 -13.94
N GLY A 213 -3.47 -16.30 -14.47
CA GLY A 213 -2.22 -15.79 -13.90
C GLY A 213 -1.87 -14.37 -14.34
N ALA A 214 -2.60 -13.79 -15.30
CA ALA A 214 -2.32 -12.46 -15.80
C ALA A 214 -2.80 -11.40 -14.80
N GLY A 215 -1.93 -10.40 -14.53
CA GLY A 215 -2.30 -9.27 -13.68
C GLY A 215 -2.43 -9.60 -12.20
N LEU A 216 -1.83 -10.70 -11.71
CA LEU A 216 -1.78 -10.97 -10.27
C LEU A 216 -1.08 -9.84 -9.52
N GLU A 217 -1.65 -9.51 -8.37
CA GLU A 217 -1.13 -8.56 -7.39
C GLU A 217 -0.86 -9.28 -6.07
N MET A 218 -0.03 -8.69 -5.21
CA MET A 218 0.40 -9.30 -3.94
C MET A 218 -0.79 -9.78 -3.07
N ARG A 219 -1.88 -9.01 -3.03
CA ARG A 219 -3.11 -9.34 -2.28
C ARG A 219 -3.80 -10.63 -2.74
N HIS A 220 -3.57 -11.09 -3.97
CA HIS A 220 -4.23 -12.28 -4.51
C HIS A 220 -3.56 -13.59 -4.07
N ILE A 221 -2.29 -13.53 -3.66
CA ILE A 221 -1.48 -14.74 -3.49
C ILE A 221 -1.95 -15.61 -2.33
N GLU A 222 -2.25 -15.01 -1.17
CA GLU A 222 -2.73 -15.77 -0.01
C GLU A 222 -4.11 -16.41 -0.24
N PRO A 223 -5.12 -15.69 -0.79
CA PRO A 223 -6.37 -16.32 -1.21
C PRO A 223 -6.18 -17.49 -2.17
N ILE A 224 -5.33 -17.36 -3.18
CA ILE A 224 -5.06 -18.42 -4.16
C ILE A 224 -4.38 -19.61 -3.49
N ARG A 225 -3.38 -19.37 -2.63
CA ARG A 225 -2.69 -20.42 -1.84
C ARG A 225 -3.67 -21.19 -0.96
N TRP A 226 -4.59 -20.50 -0.30
CA TRP A 226 -5.58 -21.12 0.56
C TRP A 226 -6.63 -21.89 -0.25
N ALA A 227 -7.17 -21.28 -1.30
CA ALA A 227 -8.20 -21.90 -2.14
C ALA A 227 -7.67 -23.17 -2.83
N SER A 228 -6.41 -23.21 -3.27
CA SER A 228 -5.85 -24.41 -3.90
C SER A 228 -5.83 -25.63 -2.98
N GLN A 229 -5.76 -25.43 -1.65
CA GLN A 229 -5.70 -26.49 -0.66
C GLN A 229 -7.09 -26.89 -0.12
N HIS A 230 -8.02 -25.93 -0.04
CA HIS A 230 -9.26 -26.13 0.70
C HIS A 230 -10.52 -25.99 -0.15
N ARG A 231 -10.46 -25.22 -1.25
CA ARG A 231 -11.59 -24.92 -2.14
C ARG A 231 -11.13 -24.85 -3.61
N PRO A 232 -10.49 -25.90 -4.15
CA PRO A 232 -9.88 -25.85 -5.49
C PRO A 232 -10.89 -25.56 -6.60
N GLU A 233 -12.17 -25.83 -6.38
CA GLU A 233 -13.25 -25.48 -7.30
C GLU A 233 -13.41 -23.97 -7.51
N LEU A 234 -13.04 -23.12 -6.53
CA LEU A 234 -13.00 -21.66 -6.72
C LEU A 234 -11.98 -21.29 -7.80
N LEU A 235 -10.85 -22.00 -7.86
CA LEU A 235 -9.81 -21.75 -8.86
C LEU A 235 -10.16 -22.31 -10.24
N ALA A 236 -11.06 -23.29 -10.29
CA ALA A 236 -11.50 -23.92 -11.53
C ALA A 236 -12.56 -23.09 -12.27
N ARG A 237 -13.33 -22.26 -11.55
CA ARG A 237 -14.44 -21.46 -12.09
C ARG A 237 -13.96 -20.33 -13.00
N SER A 238 -14.81 -19.94 -13.95
CA SER A 238 -14.63 -18.72 -14.73
C SER A 238 -14.86 -17.49 -13.87
N ARG A 239 -14.47 -16.33 -14.39
CA ARG A 239 -14.72 -15.04 -13.75
C ARG A 239 -16.22 -14.80 -13.58
N GLU A 240 -17.01 -15.11 -14.60
CA GLU A 240 -18.46 -14.93 -14.62
C GLU A 240 -19.14 -15.87 -13.61
N GLU A 241 -18.70 -17.12 -13.52
CA GLU A 241 -19.22 -18.08 -12.54
C GLU A 241 -18.95 -17.63 -11.09
N LEU A 242 -17.74 -17.12 -10.82
CA LEU A 242 -17.38 -16.57 -9.51
C LEU A 242 -18.21 -15.33 -9.17
N LEU A 243 -18.43 -14.44 -10.15
CA LEU A 243 -19.24 -13.24 -9.97
C LEU A 243 -20.71 -13.57 -9.68
N ASP A 244 -21.29 -14.52 -10.42
CA ASP A 244 -22.67 -14.96 -10.24
C ASP A 244 -22.88 -15.68 -8.91
N GLU A 245 -21.90 -16.48 -8.48
CA GLU A 245 -21.93 -17.12 -7.16
C GLU A 245 -21.84 -16.10 -6.02
N LEU A 246 -20.91 -15.14 -6.12
CA LEU A 246 -20.76 -14.09 -5.11
C LEU A 246 -22.01 -13.20 -5.06
N SER A 247 -22.58 -12.85 -6.21
CA SER A 247 -23.82 -12.07 -6.29
C SER A 247 -24.97 -12.76 -5.56
N ARG A 248 -25.19 -14.05 -5.83
CA ARG A 248 -26.22 -14.84 -5.14
C ARG A 248 -25.95 -14.98 -3.64
N ALA A 249 -24.69 -15.14 -3.24
CA ALA A 249 -24.32 -15.27 -1.85
C ALA A 249 -24.61 -13.99 -1.06
N VAL A 250 -24.39 -12.82 -1.68
CA VAL A 250 -24.52 -11.51 -1.06
C VAL A 250 -25.97 -10.99 -1.11
N GLU A 251 -26.72 -11.22 -2.19
CA GLU A 251 -28.10 -10.71 -2.38
C GLU A 251 -29.08 -11.13 -1.26
N GLY A 252 -28.87 -12.31 -0.66
CA GLY A 252 -29.69 -12.81 0.44
C GLY A 252 -29.38 -12.20 1.82
N ARG A 253 -28.45 -11.26 1.91
CA ARG A 253 -27.94 -10.71 3.19
C ARG A 253 -28.53 -9.33 3.47
N THR A 254 -28.53 -8.96 4.75
CA THR A 254 -28.84 -7.59 5.16
C THR A 254 -27.67 -6.69 4.81
N HIS A 255 -27.98 -5.55 4.19
CA HIS A 255 -27.02 -4.55 3.73
C HIS A 255 -27.24 -3.22 4.44
N VAL A 256 -26.16 -2.52 4.77
CA VAL A 256 -26.23 -1.24 5.48
C VAL A 256 -25.51 -0.16 4.68
N LYS A 257 -26.30 0.79 4.20
CA LYS A 257 -25.80 1.87 3.35
C LYS A 257 -25.12 2.97 4.16
N ARG A 258 -23.91 3.37 3.74
CA ARG A 258 -23.23 4.57 4.27
C ARG A 258 -24.01 5.83 3.93
N THR A 259 -24.21 6.72 4.91
CA THR A 259 -24.93 8.00 4.72
C THR A 259 -24.17 9.23 5.24
N ALA A 260 -23.07 9.06 5.98
CA ALA A 260 -22.32 10.18 6.59
C ALA A 260 -21.70 11.16 5.58
N GLU A 261 -21.35 10.69 4.37
CA GLU A 261 -20.70 11.50 3.32
C GLU A 261 -21.64 11.97 2.21
N GLN A 262 -22.91 11.54 2.24
CA GLN A 262 -23.88 11.83 1.17
C GLN A 262 -24.16 13.34 1.01
N ARG A 263 -23.90 14.15 2.05
CA ARG A 263 -24.10 15.60 2.03
C ARG A 263 -22.98 16.39 1.32
N VAL A 264 -21.82 15.77 1.05
CA VAL A 264 -20.65 16.46 0.50
C VAL A 264 -20.50 16.23 -1.01
N LEU A 265 -20.84 15.04 -1.51
CA LEU A 265 -20.58 14.64 -2.90
C LEU A 265 -21.84 14.45 -3.78
N ASP A 266 -23.04 14.64 -3.22
CA ASP A 266 -24.36 14.53 -3.89
C ASP A 266 -24.61 13.23 -4.69
N GLN A 267 -23.72 12.24 -4.56
CA GLN A 267 -23.84 10.90 -5.15
C GLN A 267 -23.68 9.85 -4.05
N PRO A 268 -24.54 8.82 -4.02
CA PRO A 268 -24.34 7.68 -3.13
C PRO A 268 -23.04 6.95 -3.51
N ARG A 269 -22.25 6.56 -2.51
CA ARG A 269 -21.06 5.73 -2.71
C ARG A 269 -21.45 4.41 -3.36
N ARG A 270 -20.63 3.94 -4.29
CA ARG A 270 -20.74 2.62 -4.91
C ARG A 270 -20.21 1.56 -3.95
N GLU A 271 -21.09 0.67 -3.52
CA GLU A 271 -20.78 -0.38 -2.52
C GLU A 271 -21.41 -1.72 -2.89
N ARG A 272 -22.20 -1.79 -3.97
CA ARG A 272 -22.77 -3.06 -4.45
C ARG A 272 -21.76 -3.76 -5.33
N LEU A 273 -21.75 -5.10 -5.26
CA LEU A 273 -20.94 -5.92 -6.17
C LEU A 273 -21.17 -5.56 -7.65
N SER A 274 -22.43 -5.30 -8.03
CA SER A 274 -22.78 -4.91 -9.41
C SER A 274 -22.16 -3.59 -9.86
N ASP A 275 -21.89 -2.66 -8.93
CA ASP A 275 -21.30 -1.35 -9.25
C ASP A 275 -19.83 -1.50 -9.69
N TRP A 276 -19.18 -2.58 -9.23
CA TRP A 276 -17.76 -2.87 -9.44
C TRP A 276 -17.51 -4.07 -10.36
N ALA A 277 -18.56 -4.78 -10.76
CA ALA A 277 -18.48 -6.01 -11.54
C ALA A 277 -17.58 -5.90 -12.78
N ALA A 278 -17.57 -4.76 -13.48
CA ALA A 278 -16.73 -4.55 -14.67
C ALA A 278 -15.22 -4.35 -14.36
N GLN A 279 -14.89 -3.93 -13.14
CA GLN A 279 -13.52 -3.63 -12.71
C GLN A 279 -12.84 -4.81 -12.00
N LEU A 280 -13.63 -5.77 -11.51
CA LEU A 280 -13.11 -6.95 -10.81
C LEU A 280 -12.49 -7.95 -11.79
N THR A 281 -11.23 -8.31 -11.53
CA THR A 281 -10.55 -9.42 -12.20
C THR A 281 -11.00 -10.77 -11.62
N TRP A 282 -10.63 -11.87 -12.28
CA TRP A 282 -10.83 -13.21 -11.73
C TRP A 282 -10.17 -13.37 -10.35
N SER A 283 -8.94 -12.87 -10.19
CA SER A 283 -8.17 -12.97 -8.95
C SER A 283 -8.77 -12.13 -7.82
N ASP A 284 -9.35 -10.97 -8.14
CA ASP A 284 -10.09 -10.17 -7.14
C ASP A 284 -11.32 -10.95 -6.64
N LEU A 285 -12.07 -11.62 -7.53
CA LEU A 285 -13.23 -12.41 -7.13
C LEU A 285 -12.85 -13.61 -6.26
N VAL A 286 -11.75 -14.31 -6.57
CA VAL A 286 -11.21 -15.36 -5.68
C VAL A 286 -10.86 -14.79 -4.31
N ALA A 287 -10.18 -13.63 -4.26
CA ALA A 287 -9.84 -12.97 -3.00
C ALA A 287 -11.07 -12.61 -2.17
N ILE A 288 -12.09 -12.02 -2.81
CA ILE A 288 -13.34 -11.64 -2.14
C ILE A 288 -14.07 -12.87 -1.61
N HIS A 289 -14.16 -13.96 -2.38
CA HIS A 289 -14.76 -15.22 -1.91
C HIS A 289 -14.07 -15.77 -0.67
N VAL A 290 -12.73 -15.84 -0.67
CA VAL A 290 -11.98 -16.37 0.48
C VAL A 290 -12.13 -15.46 1.70
N ILE A 291 -12.11 -14.14 1.51
CA ILE A 291 -12.31 -13.16 2.59
C ILE A 291 -13.75 -13.21 3.12
N ASP A 292 -14.74 -13.42 2.25
CA ASP A 292 -16.14 -13.59 2.64
C ASP A 292 -16.32 -14.83 3.51
N ILE A 293 -15.72 -15.96 3.12
CA ILE A 293 -15.68 -17.19 3.92
C ILE A 293 -15.02 -16.92 5.27
N ALA A 294 -13.84 -16.27 5.27
CA ALA A 294 -13.09 -16.00 6.50
C ALA A 294 -13.84 -15.09 7.47
N SER A 295 -14.49 -14.04 6.96
CA SER A 295 -15.24 -13.07 7.78
C SER A 295 -16.49 -13.67 8.43
N ARG A 296 -16.92 -14.84 7.94
CA ARG A 296 -18.09 -15.60 8.40
C ARG A 296 -17.71 -16.89 9.12
N ASP A 297 -16.42 -17.18 9.27
CA ASP A 297 -15.94 -18.31 10.06
C ASP A 297 -16.41 -18.13 11.53
N PRO A 298 -17.07 -19.13 12.15
CA PRO A 298 -17.59 -18.98 13.51
C PRO A 298 -16.54 -18.61 14.55
N GLY A 299 -15.30 -19.09 14.39
CA GLY A 299 -14.16 -18.76 15.24
C GLY A 299 -13.73 -17.31 15.08
N VAL A 300 -13.73 -16.80 13.84
CA VAL A 300 -13.49 -15.38 13.54
C VAL A 300 -14.59 -14.50 14.11
N VAL A 301 -15.86 -14.80 13.83
CA VAL A 301 -17.00 -14.01 14.31
C VAL A 301 -17.01 -13.94 15.84
N LYS A 302 -16.83 -15.08 16.53
CA LYS A 302 -16.77 -15.10 18.00
C LYS A 302 -15.66 -14.19 18.54
N ARG A 303 -14.44 -14.33 18.03
CA ARG A 303 -13.27 -13.54 18.43
C ARG A 303 -13.46 -12.05 18.09
N LEU A 304 -14.14 -11.74 17.00
CA LEU A 304 -14.44 -10.38 16.58
C LEU A 304 -15.32 -9.69 17.64
N TYR A 305 -16.41 -10.31 18.09
CA TYR A 305 -17.25 -9.73 19.16
C TYR A 305 -16.50 -9.55 20.48
N GLU A 306 -15.61 -10.48 20.85
CA GLU A 306 -14.72 -10.30 22.01
C GLU A 306 -13.84 -9.05 21.88
N GLN A 307 -13.39 -8.72 20.67
CA GLN A 307 -12.59 -7.53 20.40
C GLN A 307 -13.45 -6.25 20.37
N VAL A 308 -14.67 -6.32 19.82
CA VAL A 308 -15.63 -5.20 19.81
C VAL A 308 -15.93 -4.71 21.23
N ASP A 309 -16.09 -5.63 22.18
CA ASP A 309 -16.33 -5.26 23.59
C ASP A 309 -15.14 -4.53 24.22
N ILE A 310 -13.92 -4.85 23.77
CA ILE A 310 -12.70 -4.16 24.22
C ILE A 310 -12.60 -2.78 23.55
N ASP A 311 -12.84 -2.69 22.24
CA ASP A 311 -12.74 -1.45 21.48
C ASP A 311 -13.76 -0.41 21.99
N ARG A 312 -15.00 -0.82 22.28
CA ARG A 312 -16.03 0.04 22.89
C ARG A 312 -15.63 0.71 24.21
N GLN A 313 -14.68 0.12 24.93
CA GLN A 313 -14.15 0.64 26.20
C GLN A 313 -13.00 1.63 25.96
N ASP A 314 -12.37 1.64 24.79
CA ASP A 314 -11.30 2.55 24.41
C ASP A 314 -11.85 3.70 23.55
N ARG A 315 -11.69 4.93 24.03
CA ARG A 315 -12.18 6.14 23.33
C ARG A 315 -11.06 6.92 22.66
N THR A 316 -9.92 6.28 22.44
CA THR A 316 -8.70 6.94 21.99
C THR A 316 -8.24 6.51 20.60
N THR A 317 -8.74 5.39 20.08
CA THR A 317 -8.33 4.84 18.78
C THR A 317 -9.30 3.76 18.31
N GLU A 318 -9.35 3.52 17.00
CA GLU A 318 -9.96 2.30 16.44
C GLU A 318 -9.06 1.09 16.62
N TYR A 319 -9.67 -0.08 16.80
CA TYR A 319 -8.97 -1.35 16.92
C TYR A 319 -9.01 -2.10 15.60
N GLY A 320 -7.94 -2.87 15.35
CA GLY A 320 -7.80 -3.65 14.13
C GLY A 320 -6.65 -4.64 14.20
N GLY A 321 -6.41 -5.32 13.09
CA GLY A 321 -5.41 -6.36 13.01
C GLY A 321 -5.46 -7.14 11.72
N VAL A 322 -5.19 -8.44 11.79
CA VAL A 322 -5.16 -9.32 10.62
C VAL A 322 -6.15 -10.47 10.70
N ILE A 323 -6.66 -10.86 9.54
CA ILE A 323 -7.34 -12.13 9.31
C ILE A 323 -6.34 -13.03 8.58
N GLU A 324 -6.17 -14.26 9.04
CA GLU A 324 -5.27 -15.22 8.41
C GLU A 324 -5.81 -16.66 8.49
N PRO A 325 -5.39 -17.54 7.57
CA PRO A 325 -5.68 -18.96 7.69
C PRO A 325 -5.10 -19.56 8.97
N SER A 326 -5.84 -20.49 9.56
CA SER A 326 -5.38 -21.33 10.67
C SER A 326 -5.23 -22.78 10.21
N GLU A 327 -5.22 -23.73 11.15
CA GLU A 327 -5.12 -25.14 10.81
C GLU A 327 -6.34 -25.61 9.99
N GLY A 328 -6.08 -26.38 8.93
CA GLY A 328 -7.12 -26.83 8.01
C GLY A 328 -7.76 -25.68 7.22
N SER A 329 -9.08 -25.75 7.04
CA SER A 329 -9.86 -24.74 6.30
C SER A 329 -10.40 -23.62 7.19
N SER A 330 -9.91 -23.49 8.43
CA SER A 330 -10.40 -22.49 9.38
C SER A 330 -9.61 -21.19 9.28
N PHE A 331 -10.16 -20.12 9.86
CA PHE A 331 -9.52 -18.82 9.93
C PHE A 331 -9.38 -18.35 11.37
N ARG A 332 -8.45 -17.43 11.61
CA ARG A 332 -8.36 -16.71 12.87
C ARG A 332 -8.20 -15.22 12.63
N ILE A 333 -8.69 -14.44 13.59
CA ILE A 333 -8.55 -13.00 13.64
C ILE A 333 -7.67 -12.62 14.83
N LEU A 334 -6.66 -11.80 14.58
CA LEU A 334 -5.68 -11.38 15.58
C LEU A 334 -5.74 -9.88 15.76
N LEU A 335 -5.84 -9.43 17.01
CA LEU A 335 -5.91 -8.02 17.36
C LEU A 335 -4.51 -7.44 17.56
N PHE A 336 -4.24 -6.30 16.92
CA PHE A 336 -3.02 -5.52 17.10
C PHE A 336 -3.37 -4.08 17.51
N ARG A 337 -3.33 -3.82 18.82
CA ARG A 337 -3.69 -2.49 19.34
C ARG A 337 -2.65 -1.44 18.93
N PRO A 338 -3.08 -0.26 18.45
CA PRO A 338 -2.16 0.85 18.20
C PRO A 338 -1.42 1.27 19.47
N ARG A 339 -0.11 1.57 19.34
CA ARG A 339 0.70 2.05 20.46
C ARG A 339 0.19 3.42 20.90
N VAL A 340 0.28 3.76 22.18
CA VAL A 340 -0.29 5.00 22.76
C VAL A 340 0.10 6.26 21.98
N ARG A 341 1.35 6.35 21.53
CA ARG A 341 1.87 7.50 20.77
C ARG A 341 1.32 7.63 19.33
N ASP A 342 0.76 6.53 18.80
CA ASP A 342 0.26 6.42 17.43
C ASP A 342 -1.28 6.59 17.40
N ARG A 343 -1.90 6.89 18.56
CA ARG A 343 -3.35 7.10 18.70
C ARG A 343 -3.68 8.56 18.40
N ASN A 344 -4.33 8.80 17.27
CA ASN A 344 -4.66 10.15 16.79
C ASN A 344 -6.11 10.55 17.12
N SER A 345 -7.06 9.64 16.93
CA SER A 345 -8.50 9.86 17.11
C SER A 345 -9.20 8.51 17.30
N ASP A 346 -10.39 8.51 17.93
CA ASP A 346 -11.24 7.32 18.03
C ASP A 346 -11.91 6.93 16.70
N THR A 347 -11.73 7.74 15.66
CA THR A 347 -12.27 7.56 14.29
C THR A 347 -11.19 7.23 13.26
N GLU A 348 -10.02 6.80 13.71
CA GLU A 348 -8.89 6.50 12.84
C GLU A 348 -8.18 5.24 13.32
N PHE A 349 -8.11 4.24 12.45
CA PHE A 349 -7.26 3.09 12.66
C PHE A 349 -5.83 3.34 12.20
N VAL A 350 -4.86 3.07 13.09
CA VAL A 350 -3.43 3.14 12.78
C VAL A 350 -2.82 1.74 12.88
N ALA A 351 -2.52 1.14 11.72
CA ALA A 351 -1.84 -0.14 11.66
C ALA A 351 -0.46 -0.07 12.34
N SER A 352 -0.29 -0.84 13.42
CA SER A 352 0.96 -0.83 14.18
C SER A 352 2.12 -1.45 13.40
N GLU A 353 3.34 -1.03 13.74
CA GLU A 353 4.55 -1.64 13.16
C GLU A 353 4.62 -3.15 13.43
N ASP A 354 4.15 -3.60 14.60
CA ASP A 354 4.13 -5.01 14.99
C ASP A 354 3.12 -5.79 14.13
N MET A 355 1.97 -5.20 13.81
CA MET A 355 1.01 -5.76 12.87
C MET A 355 1.63 -5.91 11.48
N ILE A 356 2.23 -4.84 10.94
CA ILE A 356 2.81 -4.85 9.59
C ILE A 356 3.89 -5.92 9.47
N ARG A 357 4.76 -6.07 10.47
CA ARG A 357 5.81 -7.10 10.51
C ARG A 357 5.27 -8.52 10.65
N TYR A 358 4.11 -8.68 11.29
CA TYR A 358 3.48 -9.99 11.45
C TYR A 358 2.75 -10.43 10.17
N ALA A 359 2.17 -9.49 9.44
CA ALA A 359 1.12 -9.75 8.47
C ALA A 359 1.58 -10.26 7.09
N ASP A 360 2.82 -10.74 6.95
CA ASP A 360 3.39 -11.17 5.67
C ASP A 360 2.57 -12.26 4.97
N ARG A 361 1.85 -13.09 5.72
CA ARG A 361 1.00 -14.18 5.20
C ARG A 361 -0.47 -14.00 5.54
N ALA A 362 -0.84 -12.80 6.01
CA ALA A 362 -2.23 -12.49 6.32
C ALA A 362 -3.06 -12.43 5.04
N LEU A 363 -4.31 -12.89 5.16
CA LEU A 363 -5.31 -12.84 4.09
C LEU A 363 -5.79 -11.41 3.87
N ALA A 364 -6.13 -10.70 4.95
CA ALA A 364 -6.63 -9.34 4.91
C ALA A 364 -6.27 -8.58 6.19
N PHE A 365 -6.21 -7.26 6.08
CA PHE A 365 -6.16 -6.39 7.24
C PHE A 365 -7.60 -6.05 7.63
N TYR A 366 -7.86 -5.81 8.91
CA TYR A 366 -9.16 -5.33 9.34
C TYR A 366 -9.07 -4.22 10.38
N HIS A 367 -10.13 -3.43 10.48
CA HIS A 367 -10.39 -2.54 11.60
C HIS A 367 -11.90 -2.48 11.90
N GLN A 368 -12.25 -1.77 12.97
CA GLN A 368 -13.61 -1.75 13.51
C GLN A 368 -14.14 -0.30 13.63
N HIS A 369 -15.39 -0.09 13.24
CA HIS A 369 -16.18 1.11 13.52
C HIS A 369 -17.27 0.76 14.55
N VAL A 370 -16.91 0.69 15.84
CA VAL A 370 -17.79 0.16 16.90
C VAL A 370 -17.92 1.06 18.12
N GLN A 371 -17.48 2.31 18.00
CA GLN A 371 -17.40 3.30 19.07
C GLN A 371 -18.77 3.59 19.67
N SER A 372 -19.84 3.66 18.87
CA SER A 372 -21.21 3.69 19.37
C SER A 372 -22.02 2.45 18.95
N GLY A 373 -23.12 2.19 19.66
CA GLY A 373 -23.95 1.02 19.44
C GLY A 373 -24.66 0.98 18.08
N ALA A 374 -24.64 2.07 17.29
CA ALA A 374 -25.28 2.12 15.97
C ALA A 374 -24.54 3.10 15.04
N GLU A 375 -23.44 2.64 14.45
CA GLU A 375 -22.62 3.41 13.49
C GLU A 375 -23.04 3.16 12.03
N SER A 376 -24.28 2.75 11.79
CA SER A 376 -24.81 2.46 10.43
C SER A 376 -24.56 3.56 9.41
N LYS A 377 -24.59 4.84 9.83
CA LYS A 377 -24.27 5.99 8.95
C LYS A 377 -22.82 6.00 8.46
N HIS A 378 -21.91 5.35 9.19
CA HIS A 378 -20.49 5.16 8.92
C HIS A 378 -20.13 3.73 8.49
N ALA A 379 -21.10 2.90 8.06
CA ALA A 379 -20.80 1.62 7.42
C ALA A 379 -19.83 1.83 6.24
N GLY A 380 -18.86 0.94 6.08
CA GLY A 380 -17.81 1.04 5.08
C GLY A 380 -16.64 1.97 5.42
N PRO A 381 -15.54 1.87 4.63
CA PRO A 381 -14.28 2.56 4.88
C PRO A 381 -14.36 4.07 4.64
N SER A 382 -13.57 4.84 5.39
CA SER A 382 -13.31 6.26 5.13
C SER A 382 -12.40 6.47 3.91
N GLU A 383 -12.17 7.74 3.54
CA GLU A 383 -11.17 8.08 2.51
C GLU A 383 -9.75 7.73 2.96
N ALA A 384 -9.42 7.93 4.24
CA ALA A 384 -8.12 7.59 4.79
C ALA A 384 -7.83 6.07 4.70
N ASP A 385 -8.85 5.24 4.89
CA ASP A 385 -8.75 3.78 4.74
C ASP A 385 -8.45 3.36 3.30
N LEU A 386 -9.07 4.03 2.32
CA LEU A 386 -8.79 3.79 0.90
C LEU A 386 -7.35 4.20 0.54
N VAL A 387 -6.88 5.34 1.05
CA VAL A 387 -5.49 5.78 0.89
C VAL A 387 -4.53 4.77 1.52
N TYR A 388 -4.88 4.24 2.69
CA TYR A 388 -4.09 3.19 3.34
C TYR A 388 -4.06 1.89 2.51
N ALA A 389 -5.21 1.43 1.99
CA ALA A 389 -5.27 0.24 1.14
C ALA A 389 -4.43 0.44 -0.14
N ALA A 390 -4.55 1.60 -0.78
CA ALA A 390 -3.77 1.96 -1.97
C ALA A 390 -2.25 1.94 -1.70
N ARG A 391 -1.82 2.50 -0.56
CA ARG A 391 -0.40 2.50 -0.17
C ARG A 391 0.11 1.11 0.21
N SER A 392 -0.64 0.38 1.04
CA SER A 392 -0.20 -0.92 1.59
C SER A 392 -0.29 -2.07 0.60
N GLY A 393 -1.12 -1.94 -0.45
CA GLY A 393 -1.38 -3.00 -1.41
C GLY A 393 -2.28 -4.12 -0.88
N ARG A 394 -2.84 -3.97 0.32
CA ARG A 394 -3.60 -5.02 1.02
C ARG A 394 -5.08 -5.01 0.67
N SER A 395 -5.67 -6.20 0.63
CA SER A 395 -7.11 -6.36 0.82
C SER A 395 -7.45 -6.08 2.28
N CYS A 396 -8.53 -5.34 2.49
CA CYS A 396 -8.96 -4.92 3.81
C CYS A 396 -10.45 -5.17 4.04
N VAL A 397 -10.82 -5.29 5.31
CA VAL A 397 -12.20 -5.45 5.77
C VAL A 397 -12.47 -4.46 6.89
N VAL A 398 -13.59 -3.77 6.87
CA VAL A 398 -14.06 -3.00 8.02
C VAL A 398 -15.33 -3.63 8.58
N PHE A 399 -15.35 -3.77 9.91
CA PHE A 399 -16.50 -4.25 10.64
C PHE A 399 -17.19 -3.08 11.34
N THR A 400 -18.42 -2.76 10.96
CA THR A 400 -19.16 -1.62 11.53
C THR A 400 -20.32 -2.10 12.41
N ALA A 401 -20.45 -1.57 13.62
CA ALA A 401 -21.59 -1.85 14.49
C ALA A 401 -22.91 -1.36 13.87
N VAL A 402 -23.85 -2.29 13.68
CA VAL A 402 -25.19 -2.02 13.12
C VAL A 402 -26.27 -2.71 13.94
N GLY A 403 -27.35 -1.99 14.25
CA GLY A 403 -28.40 -2.48 15.14
C GLY A 403 -27.88 -2.79 16.55
N LYS A 404 -28.53 -3.69 17.28
CA LYS A 404 -28.12 -4.01 18.67
C LYS A 404 -26.89 -4.93 18.74
N SER A 405 -26.76 -5.83 17.78
CA SER A 405 -25.76 -6.91 17.81
C SER A 405 -25.20 -7.28 16.44
N GLY A 406 -25.54 -6.57 15.36
CA GLY A 406 -25.01 -6.85 14.03
C GLY A 406 -23.66 -6.16 13.78
N LEU A 407 -22.83 -6.77 12.93
CA LEU A 407 -21.67 -6.13 12.34
C LEU A 407 -21.80 -6.14 10.82
N ASN A 408 -21.80 -4.98 10.18
CA ASN A 408 -21.66 -4.88 8.72
C ASN A 408 -20.24 -5.25 8.32
N VAL A 409 -20.09 -5.96 7.19
CA VAL A 409 -18.78 -6.38 6.69
C VAL A 409 -18.55 -5.73 5.33
N ASP A 410 -17.68 -4.73 5.27
CA ASP A 410 -17.32 -4.09 4.01
C ASP A 410 -15.90 -4.50 3.60
N TYR A 411 -15.77 -5.10 2.43
CA TYR A 411 -14.50 -5.36 1.78
C TYR A 411 -14.04 -4.12 1.01
N TYR A 412 -12.75 -3.81 1.05
CA TYR A 412 -12.15 -2.80 0.19
C TYR A 412 -10.71 -3.13 -0.18
N GLN A 413 -10.24 -2.56 -1.28
CA GLN A 413 -8.94 -2.91 -1.86
C GLN A 413 -8.23 -1.73 -2.54
N PRO A 414 -6.95 -1.87 -2.93
CA PRO A 414 -6.08 -0.75 -3.33
C PRO A 414 -6.57 0.11 -4.49
N ASN A 415 -7.39 -0.44 -5.40
CA ASN A 415 -7.93 0.31 -6.54
C ASN A 415 -9.25 1.06 -6.24
N GLY A 416 -9.64 1.15 -4.96
CA GLY A 416 -10.82 1.91 -4.53
C GLY A 416 -12.14 1.15 -4.59
N VAL A 417 -12.15 -0.11 -5.05
CA VAL A 417 -13.34 -0.98 -4.97
C VAL A 417 -13.74 -1.15 -3.50
N VAL A 418 -15.04 -0.98 -3.24
CA VAL A 418 -15.69 -1.25 -1.94
C VAL A 418 -16.92 -2.12 -2.19
N ILE A 419 -17.06 -3.20 -1.43
CA ILE A 419 -18.18 -4.13 -1.55
C ILE A 419 -18.74 -4.41 -0.16
N ASP A 420 -20.00 -4.05 0.04
CA ASP A 420 -20.77 -4.48 1.21
C ASP A 420 -21.06 -5.99 1.07
N LEU A 421 -20.42 -6.79 1.91
CA LEU A 421 -20.62 -8.24 1.96
C LEU A 421 -21.82 -8.63 2.84
N GLY A 422 -22.52 -7.65 3.42
CA GLY A 422 -23.65 -7.81 4.31
C GLY A 422 -23.25 -8.09 5.76
N THR A 423 -24.24 -8.30 6.63
CA THR A 423 -24.02 -8.39 8.07
C THR A 423 -23.62 -9.80 8.57
N VAL A 424 -22.94 -9.84 9.72
CA VAL A 424 -22.75 -11.02 10.57
C VAL A 424 -23.35 -10.78 11.97
N GLY A 425 -23.76 -11.87 12.63
CA GLY A 425 -24.49 -11.83 13.91
C GLY A 425 -25.98 -11.47 13.78
N ASP A 426 -26.64 -11.27 14.92
CA ASP A 426 -28.07 -10.93 14.96
C ASP A 426 -28.26 -9.45 14.64
N ALA A 427 -28.51 -9.14 13.38
CA ALA A 427 -28.83 -7.80 12.88
C ALA A 427 -30.33 -7.49 12.98
N GLU A 428 -31.01 -7.87 14.08
CA GLU A 428 -32.39 -7.43 14.29
C GLU A 428 -32.42 -5.89 14.43
N PRO A 429 -33.29 -5.21 13.65
CA PRO A 429 -33.36 -3.75 13.60
C PRO A 429 -33.77 -3.09 14.92
#